data_AF-A0A1S8JBA1-F1
#
_entry.id   AF-A0A1S8JBA1-F1
#
_cell.length_a   1.000
_cell.length_b   1.000
_cell.length_c   1.000
_cell.angle_alpha   90.00
_cell.angle_beta   90.00
_cell.angle_gamma   90.00
#
_symmetry.space_group_name_H-M   'P 1'
#
loop_
_entity.id
_entity.type
_entity.pdbx_description
1 polymer ?
#
loop_
_entity_poly.entity_id
_entity_poly.type
_entity_poly.pdbx_seq_one_letter_code
_entity_poly.pdbx_strand_id
1 'polypeptide(L)'
;GKRKPNGYKEKRGKQAFKRNISERKKDYVVFEEEFGHLEGDTIVGIHHKSAVITLVERLSKAIIALKPEGRKAVDIENSINEWLQSVPKNLFKSITFD
;
A
#
# COMPACT_ATOMS: atom_id res chain seq x y z
N GLY A 1 15.42 -0.25 15.97
CA GLY A 1 14.02 0.06 16.32
C GLY A 1 13.78 -0.21 17.81
N LYS A 2 12.98 0.61 18.49
CA LYS A 2 12.66 0.40 19.92
C LYS A 2 11.72 -0.79 20.09
N ARG A 3 12.07 -1.71 20.99
CA ARG A 3 11.26 -2.90 21.32
C ARG A 3 9.94 -2.45 21.96
N LYS A 4 8.81 -3.02 21.51
CA LYS A 4 7.50 -2.77 22.15
C LYS A 4 7.45 -3.45 23.54
N PRO A 5 6.83 -2.83 24.55
CA PRO A 5 6.72 -3.40 25.89
C PRO A 5 5.88 -4.69 25.89
N ASN A 6 6.19 -5.59 26.83
CA ASN A 6 5.43 -6.82 27.01
C ASN A 6 3.95 -6.50 27.31
N GLY A 7 3.03 -7.18 26.60
CA GLY A 7 1.59 -6.91 26.71
C GLY A 7 1.06 -5.80 25.79
N TYR A 8 1.89 -5.26 24.89
CA TYR A 8 1.42 -4.33 23.87
C TYR A 8 0.31 -4.97 23.02
N LYS A 9 -0.88 -4.37 23.06
CA LYS A 9 -2.00 -4.70 22.18
C LYS A 9 -2.03 -3.72 21.02
N GLU A 10 -1.94 -4.24 19.81
CA GLU A 10 -2.04 -3.46 18.58
C GLU A 10 -3.44 -2.83 18.48
N LYS A 11 -3.51 -1.49 18.45
CA LYS A 11 -4.76 -0.73 18.36
C LYS A 11 -5.06 -0.21 16.95
N ARG A 12 -4.16 -0.44 15.99
CA ARG A 12 -4.37 -0.02 14.59
C ARG A 12 -5.49 -0.86 13.98
N GLY A 13 -6.39 -0.22 13.24
CA GLY A 13 -7.46 -0.89 12.53
C GLY A 13 -6.89 -1.97 11.60
N LYS A 14 -7.31 -3.22 11.80
CA LYS A 14 -6.99 -4.34 10.90
C LYS A 14 -8.17 -4.53 9.97
N GLN A 15 -7.93 -4.36 8.68
CA GLN A 15 -8.94 -4.63 7.65
C GLN A 15 -9.01 -6.14 7.44
N ALA A 16 -10.22 -6.71 7.37
CA ALA A 16 -10.46 -8.16 7.38
C ALA A 16 -9.89 -8.90 6.15
N PHE A 17 -9.54 -8.19 5.08
CA PHE A 17 -9.09 -8.75 3.80
C PHE A 17 -7.60 -8.47 3.49
N LYS A 18 -6.75 -8.33 4.51
CA LYS A 18 -5.29 -8.20 4.31
C LYS A 18 -4.63 -9.58 4.30
N ARG A 19 -3.84 -9.88 3.26
CA ARG A 19 -2.93 -11.03 3.24
C ARG A 19 -1.67 -10.72 4.02
N ASN A 20 -1.07 -11.72 4.67
CA ASN A 20 0.16 -11.50 5.40
C ASN A 20 1.33 -11.32 4.41
N ILE A 21 2.25 -10.40 4.70
CA ILE A 21 3.44 -10.19 3.87
C ILE A 21 4.25 -11.49 3.74
N SER A 22 4.26 -12.34 4.77
CA SER A 22 4.96 -13.63 4.75
C SER A 22 4.37 -14.64 3.75
N GLU A 23 3.09 -14.50 3.38
CA GLU A 23 2.41 -15.40 2.45
C GLU A 23 2.67 -15.02 0.99
N ARG A 24 3.25 -13.84 0.73
CA ARG A 24 3.43 -13.29 -0.62
C ARG A 24 4.25 -14.19 -1.54
N LYS A 25 5.38 -14.74 -1.06
CA LYS A 25 6.22 -15.66 -1.85
C LYS A 25 5.55 -17.00 -2.12
N LYS A 26 4.56 -17.37 -1.31
CA LYS A 26 3.75 -18.58 -1.52
C LYS A 26 2.68 -18.33 -2.58
N ASP A 27 2.05 -17.16 -2.53
CA ASP A 27 1.00 -16.76 -3.48
C ASP A 27 1.57 -16.42 -4.87
N TYR A 28 2.80 -15.89 -4.91
CA TYR A 28 3.49 -15.41 -6.11
C TYR A 28 4.88 -16.05 -6.18
N VAL A 29 4.98 -17.17 -6.90
CA VAL A 29 6.21 -17.98 -6.98
C VAL A 29 7.36 -17.21 -7.65
N VAL A 30 7.03 -16.36 -8.63
CA VAL A 30 7.99 -15.53 -9.40
C VAL A 30 7.90 -14.05 -9.02
N PHE A 31 7.50 -13.75 -7.77
CA PHE A 31 7.28 -12.39 -7.24
C PHE A 31 8.42 -11.39 -7.51
N GLU A 32 9.66 -11.86 -7.59
CA GLU A 32 10.85 -11.03 -7.83
C GLU A 32 11.08 -10.70 -9.31
N GLU A 33 10.50 -11.50 -10.22
CA GLU A 33 10.78 -11.46 -11.65
C GLU A 33 9.54 -11.11 -12.49
N GLU A 34 8.39 -10.89 -11.84
CA GLU A 34 7.12 -10.60 -12.51
C GLU A 34 6.60 -9.19 -12.27
N PHE A 35 5.95 -8.63 -13.29
CA PHE A 35 5.27 -7.34 -13.22
C PHE A 35 3.97 -7.43 -12.41
N GLY A 36 3.59 -6.31 -11.81
CA GLY A 36 2.25 -6.09 -11.28
C GLY A 36 2.19 -6.03 -9.76
N HIS A 37 3.34 -5.96 -9.10
CA HIS A 37 3.44 -5.84 -7.66
C HIS A 37 3.80 -4.40 -7.30
N LEU A 38 2.84 -3.70 -6.68
CA LEU A 38 3.01 -2.32 -6.23
C LEU A 38 3.40 -2.27 -4.75
N GLU A 39 4.42 -1.49 -4.44
CA GLU A 39 4.79 -1.08 -3.10
C GLU A 39 4.21 0.32 -2.84
N GLY A 40 3.38 0.45 -1.81
CA GLY A 40 2.67 1.67 -1.46
C GLY A 40 3.24 2.31 -0.21
N ASP A 41 3.51 3.60 -0.27
CA ASP A 41 3.83 4.44 0.89
C ASP A 41 2.94 5.69 0.90
N THR A 42 2.85 6.36 2.04
CA THR A 42 2.14 7.63 2.20
C THR A 42 3.06 8.69 2.79
N ILE A 43 3.41 9.67 1.96
CA ILE A 43 4.14 10.85 2.39
C ILE A 43 3.14 11.84 2.97
N VAL A 44 3.32 12.21 4.24
CA VAL A 44 2.47 13.20 4.92
C VAL A 44 3.17 14.55 4.93
N GLY A 45 2.48 15.57 4.41
CA GLY A 45 2.98 16.94 4.35
C GLY A 45 3.11 17.60 5.72
N ILE A 46 3.84 18.72 5.75
CA ILE A 46 4.11 19.48 6.97
C ILE A 46 2.81 19.87 7.68
N HIS A 47 2.81 19.80 9.02
CA HIS A 47 1.65 20.01 9.88
C HIS A 47 0.47 19.06 9.61
N HIS A 48 0.72 17.93 8.94
CA HIS A 48 -0.31 16.94 8.60
C HIS A 48 -1.47 17.48 7.76
N LYS A 49 -1.21 18.55 6.97
CA LYS A 49 -2.23 19.24 6.17
C LYS A 49 -2.48 18.60 4.80
N SER A 50 -1.59 17.73 4.34
CA SER A 50 -1.70 17.03 3.07
C SER A 50 -1.09 15.63 3.15
N ALA A 51 -1.43 14.78 2.20
CA ALA A 51 -0.78 13.51 1.97
C ALA A 51 -0.57 13.29 0.47
N VAL A 52 0.40 12.46 0.12
CA VAL A 52 0.64 11.92 -1.22
C VAL A 52 0.85 10.42 -1.06
N ILE A 53 0.16 9.64 -1.86
CA ILE A 53 0.34 8.19 -1.95
C ILE A 53 1.34 7.94 -3.07
N THR A 54 2.36 7.14 -2.81
CA THR A 54 3.33 6.71 -3.81
C THR A 54 3.19 5.21 -4.01
N LEU A 55 2.88 4.78 -5.23
CA LEU A 55 2.84 3.37 -5.62
C LEU A 55 4.00 3.11 -6.58
N VAL A 56 4.89 2.18 -6.22
CA VAL A 56 6.07 1.83 -7.01
C VAL A 56 5.94 0.40 -7.51
N GLU A 57 6.01 0.20 -8.81
CA GLU A 57 6.02 -1.13 -9.40
C GLU A 57 7.41 -1.75 -9.28
N ARG A 58 7.48 -2.96 -8.71
CA ARG A 58 8.75 -3.54 -8.27
C ARG A 58 9.72 -3.85 -9.40
N LEU A 59 9.25 -4.28 -10.57
CA LEU A 59 10.12 -4.72 -11.67
C LEU A 59 10.56 -3.55 -12.54
N SER A 60 9.59 -2.83 -13.11
CA SER A 60 9.78 -1.68 -14.01
C SER A 60 10.22 -0.40 -13.29
N LYS A 61 10.07 -0.33 -11.96
CA LYS A 61 10.31 0.88 -11.15
C LYS A 61 9.43 2.07 -11.54
N ALA A 62 8.32 1.83 -12.23
CA ALA A 62 7.33 2.87 -12.51
C ALA A 62 6.75 3.43 -11.20
N ILE A 63 6.66 4.76 -11.10
CA ILE A 63 6.15 5.46 -9.91
C ILE A 63 4.83 6.13 -10.27
N ILE A 64 3.81 5.88 -9.46
CA ILE A 64 2.52 6.55 -9.53
C ILE A 64 2.36 7.37 -8.25
N ALA A 65 2.10 8.67 -8.40
CA ALA A 65 1.82 9.57 -7.29
C ALA A 65 0.34 9.98 -7.34
N LEU A 66 -0.39 9.68 -6.26
CA LEU A 66 -1.80 10.04 -6.10
C LEU A 66 -1.94 11.05 -4.96
N LYS A 67 -2.79 12.07 -5.16
CA LYS A 67 -3.11 13.04 -4.13
C LYS A 67 -4.47 12.70 -3.51
N PRO A 68 -4.52 12.14 -2.29
CA PRO A 68 -5.78 11.96 -1.58
C PRO A 68 -6.36 13.29 -1.08
N GLU A 69 -7.68 13.32 -0.87
CA GLU A 69 -8.37 14.48 -0.28
C GLU A 69 -7.89 14.76 1.16
N GLY A 70 -7.50 13.70 1.88
CA GLY A 70 -7.05 13.75 3.25
C GLY A 70 -6.07 12.64 3.59
N ARG A 71 -5.74 12.51 4.87
CA ARG A 71 -4.74 11.55 5.38
C ARG A 71 -5.35 10.36 6.13
N LYS A 72 -6.68 10.29 6.22
CA LYS A 72 -7.31 9.15 6.90
C LYS A 72 -7.19 7.92 6.01
N ALA A 73 -7.23 6.74 6.61
CA ALA A 73 -7.19 5.49 5.87
C ALA A 73 -8.29 5.41 4.79
N VAL A 74 -9.48 5.97 5.07
CA VAL A 74 -10.58 6.05 4.11
C VAL A 74 -10.27 6.95 2.91
N ASP A 75 -9.64 8.11 3.13
CA ASP A 75 -9.28 9.04 2.04
C ASP A 75 -8.23 8.39 1.12
N ILE A 76 -7.28 7.66 1.72
CA ILE A 76 -6.24 6.90 1.02
C ILE A 76 -6.87 5.76 0.21
N GLU A 77 -7.74 4.97 0.83
CA GLU A 77 -8.43 3.85 0.20
C GLU A 77 -9.31 4.30 -0.97
N ASN A 78 -10.08 5.38 -0.81
CA ASN A 78 -10.90 5.94 -1.87
C ASN A 78 -10.04 6.36 -3.08
N SER A 79 -8.93 7.07 -2.83
CA SER A 79 -8.04 7.54 -3.90
C SER A 79 -7.42 6.38 -4.69
N ILE A 80 -7.05 5.30 -4.01
CA ILE A 80 -6.52 4.10 -4.66
C ILE A 80 -7.61 3.40 -5.47
N ASN A 81 -8.83 3.27 -4.93
CA ASN A 81 -9.93 2.61 -5.61
C ASN A 81 -10.37 3.37 -6.86
N GLU A 82 -10.47 4.70 -6.79
CA GLU A 82 -10.77 5.56 -7.94
C GLU A 82 -9.71 5.43 -9.02
N TRP A 83 -8.43 5.47 -8.64
CA TRP A 83 -7.34 5.27 -9.59
C TRP A 83 -7.35 3.86 -10.20
N LEU A 84 -7.62 2.81 -9.41
CA LEU A 84 -7.71 1.44 -9.89
C LEU A 84 -8.85 1.24 -10.90
N GLN A 85 -9.92 2.04 -10.84
CA GLN A 85 -10.98 2.03 -11.85
C GLN A 85 -10.53 2.63 -13.19
N SER A 86 -9.52 3.50 -13.18
CA SER A 86 -8.96 4.13 -14.39
C SER A 86 -7.94 3.27 -15.14
N VAL A 87 -7.43 2.21 -14.51
CA VAL A 87 -6.44 1.30 -15.11
C VAL A 87 -7.09 -0.02 -15.53
N PRO A 88 -6.51 -0.74 -16.53
CA PRO A 88 -7.02 -2.05 -16.92
C PRO A 88 -7.15 -3.02 -15.74
N LYS A 89 -8.29 -3.72 -15.69
CA LYS A 89 -8.51 -4.79 -14.71
C LYS A 89 -7.39 -5.82 -14.81
N ASN A 90 -6.92 -6.30 -13.66
CA ASN A 90 -5.84 -7.28 -13.53
C ASN A 90 -4.45 -6.80 -14.00
N LEU A 91 -4.24 -5.50 -14.24
CA LEU A 91 -2.90 -4.96 -14.52
C LEU A 91 -1.95 -5.19 -13.33
N PHE A 92 -2.44 -4.96 -12.12
CA PHE A 92 -1.68 -5.17 -10.89
C PHE A 92 -2.22 -6.38 -10.13
N LYS A 93 -1.30 -7.20 -9.60
CA LYS A 93 -1.56 -8.44 -8.87
C LYS A 93 -1.65 -8.20 -7.36
N SER A 94 -0.84 -7.29 -6.83
CA SER A 94 -0.87 -6.94 -5.41
C SER A 94 -0.43 -5.51 -5.16
N ILE A 95 -1.00 -4.88 -4.13
CA ILE A 95 -0.52 -3.62 -3.56
C ILE A 95 -0.19 -3.88 -2.09
N THR A 96 0.99 -3.48 -1.64
CA THR A 96 1.41 -3.66 -0.25
C THR A 96 1.88 -2.37 0.37
N PHE A 97 1.32 -2.03 1.53
CA PHE A 97 1.71 -0.89 2.36
C PHE A 97 2.40 -1.39 3.63
N ASP A 98 3.45 -0.70 4.04
CA ASP A 98 4.17 -0.94 5.31
C ASP A 98 3.45 -0.41 6.56
#